data_AF-A0A2S9GDK0-F1
#
_entry.id   AF-A0A2S9GDK0-F1
#
_cell.length_a   1.000
_cell.length_b   1.000
_cell.length_c   1.000
_cell.angle_alpha   90.00
_cell.angle_beta   90.00
_cell.angle_gamma   90.00
#
_symmetry.space_group_name_H-M   'P 1'
#
loop_
_entity.id
_entity.type
_entity.pdbx_description
1 polymer ?
#
loop_
_entity_poly.entity_id
_entity_poly.type
_entity_poly.pdbx_seq_one_letter_code
_entity_poly.pdbx_strand_id
1 'polypeptide(L)'
;LLAGLGYDVVASTGKADAHDLLRDLGASEVIDRVPGPDEKVRALGKAQWAAVVDCVGGTTLAYALSTLKYGGVAAISGLAGSTDL
;
A
#
# COMPACT_ATOMS: atom_id res chain seq x y z
N LEU A 1 15.63 5.04 0.76
CA LEU A 1 14.16 5.21 0.88
C LEU A 1 13.63 5.71 -0.44
N LEU A 2 12.41 5.33 -0.84
CA LEU A 2 11.82 5.73 -2.14
C LEU A 2 11.71 7.26 -2.27
N ALA A 3 11.41 7.97 -1.19
CA ALA A 3 11.39 9.44 -1.16
C ALA A 3 12.76 10.05 -1.54
N GLY A 4 13.87 9.44 -1.11
CA GLY A 4 15.22 9.87 -1.48
C GLY A 4 15.59 9.63 -2.95
N LEU A 5 14.79 8.84 -3.67
CA LEU A 5 14.88 8.66 -5.12
C LEU A 5 13.92 9.57 -5.90
N GLY A 6 13.18 10.46 -5.21
CA GLY A 6 12.26 11.42 -5.81
C GLY A 6 10.84 10.91 -6.06
N TYR A 7 10.44 9.78 -5.47
CA TYR A 7 9.06 9.28 -5.57
C TYR A 7 8.12 9.97 -4.57
N ASP A 8 6.86 10.12 -4.97
CA ASP A 8 5.74 10.48 -4.10
C ASP A 8 5.26 9.21 -3.37
N VAL A 9 5.44 9.16 -2.05
CA VAL A 9 5.29 7.92 -1.26
C VAL A 9 4.10 8.02 -0.32
N VAL A 10 3.08 7.19 -0.58
CA VAL A 10 1.97 6.97 0.34
C VAL A 10 2.26 5.74 1.21
N ALA A 11 2.32 5.91 2.53
CA ALA A 11 2.55 4.83 3.48
C ALA A 11 1.24 4.41 4.17
N SER A 12 0.92 3.11 4.19
CA SER A 12 -0.24 2.58 4.91
C SER A 12 0.17 1.99 6.25
N THR A 13 -0.50 2.38 7.34
CA THR A 13 -0.26 1.84 8.68
C THR A 13 -1.56 1.78 9.47
N GLY A 14 -1.72 0.74 10.29
CA GLY A 14 -2.78 0.68 11.31
C GLY A 14 -2.33 1.17 12.68
N LYS A 15 -1.14 1.76 12.78
CA LYS A 15 -0.53 2.25 14.03
C LYS A 15 -0.49 3.78 14.00
N ALA A 16 -1.38 4.41 14.76
CA ALA A 16 -1.50 5.87 14.81
C ALA A 16 -0.22 6.57 15.30
N ASP A 17 0.52 5.94 16.20
CA ASP A 17 1.80 6.43 16.73
C ASP A 17 2.96 6.36 15.73
N ALA A 18 2.81 5.64 14.61
CA ALA A 18 3.83 5.55 13.56
C ALA A 18 3.76 6.68 12.53
N HIS A 19 2.75 7.55 12.57
CA HIS A 19 2.51 8.55 11.52
C HIS A 19 3.66 9.55 11.37
N ASP A 20 4.17 10.08 12.48
CA ASP A 20 5.25 11.08 12.44
C ASP A 20 6.57 10.46 11.97
N LEU A 21 6.88 9.25 12.45
CA LEU A 21 8.04 8.48 11.97
C LEU A 21 7.99 8.24 10.45
N LEU A 22 6.82 7.88 9.90
CA LEU A 22 6.67 7.63 8.46
C LEU A 22 6.87 8.91 7.64
N ARG A 23 6.40 10.06 8.14
CA ARG A 23 6.64 11.37 7.50
C ARG A 23 8.12 11.74 7.54
N ASP A 24 8.79 11.53 8.68
CA ASP A 24 10.23 11.78 8.82
C ASP A 24 11.07 10.91 7.86
N LEU A 25 10.61 9.69 7.57
CA LEU A 25 11.20 8.79 6.58
C LEU A 25 10.87 9.19 5.12
N GLY A 26 10.02 10.18 4.91
CA GLY A 26 9.70 10.76 3.60
C GLY A 26 8.39 10.32 2.98
N ALA A 27 7.44 9.75 3.74
CA ALA A 27 6.08 9.58 3.26
C ALA A 27 5.41 10.95 3.05
N SER A 28 4.90 11.20 1.85
CA SER A 28 4.15 12.41 1.52
C SER A 28 2.72 12.35 2.08
N GLU A 29 2.16 11.15 2.17
CA GLU A 29 0.88 10.86 2.77
C GLU A 29 0.96 9.60 3.63
N VAL A 30 0.25 9.59 4.76
CA VAL A 30 0.10 8.41 5.62
C VAL A 30 -1.39 8.09 5.69
N ILE A 31 -1.76 6.90 5.24
CA ILE A 31 -3.14 6.40 5.20
C ILE A 31 -3.33 5.24 6.19
N ASP A 32 -4.58 4.97 6.53
CA ASP A 32 -4.93 3.77 7.29
C ASP A 32 -4.75 2.50 6.43
N ARG A 33 -5.02 1.32 7.02
CA ARG A 33 -4.99 0.04 6.30
C ARG A 33 -5.96 0.04 5.13
N VAL A 34 -5.48 -0.49 4.02
CA VAL A 34 -6.30 -0.76 2.82
C VAL A 34 -6.45 -2.27 2.61
N PRO A 35 -7.60 -2.75 2.10
CA PRO A 35 -8.86 -2.02 1.97
C PRO A 35 -9.43 -1.63 3.34
N GLY A 36 -10.32 -0.64 3.39
CA GLY A 36 -11.02 -0.32 4.64
C GLY A 36 -11.85 -1.52 5.16
N PRO A 37 -12.26 -1.55 6.44
CA PRO A 37 -12.88 -2.71 7.09
C PRO A 37 -14.10 -3.30 6.35
N ASP A 38 -14.90 -2.43 5.73
CA ASP A 38 -16.14 -2.81 5.02
C ASP A 38 -16.01 -2.72 3.50
N GLU A 39 -14.81 -2.42 2.99
CA GLU A 39 -14.59 -2.22 1.56
C GLU A 39 -14.36 -3.55 0.84
N LYS A 40 -15.25 -3.87 -0.10
CA LYS A 40 -15.10 -5.05 -0.95
C LYS A 40 -14.06 -4.79 -2.04
N VAL A 41 -13.03 -5.62 -2.07
CA VAL A 41 -12.03 -5.61 -3.15
C VAL A 41 -12.71 -6.00 -4.46
N ARG A 42 -12.65 -5.08 -5.42
CA ARG A 42 -13.12 -5.33 -6.80
C ARG A 42 -11.99 -5.96 -7.59
N ALA A 43 -12.32 -6.78 -8.59
CA ALA A 43 -11.31 -7.33 -9.50
C ALA A 43 -10.50 -6.22 -10.21
N LEU A 44 -11.16 -5.10 -10.54
CA LEU A 44 -10.51 -3.89 -11.03
C LEU A 44 -11.09 -2.67 -10.32
N GLY A 45 -10.26 -2.06 -9.46
CA GLY A 45 -10.55 -0.83 -8.76
C GLY A 45 -10.22 0.40 -9.61
N LYS A 46 -10.42 1.58 -9.03
CA LYS A 46 -9.92 2.82 -9.63
C LYS A 46 -8.39 2.79 -9.54
N ALA A 47 -7.69 3.08 -10.64
CA ALA A 47 -6.24 3.14 -10.66
C ALA A 47 -5.72 4.30 -9.78
N GLN A 48 -4.83 3.97 -8.84
CA GLN A 48 -4.23 4.89 -7.88
C GLN A 48 -2.70 4.78 -7.90
N TRP A 49 -2.17 3.56 -7.84
CA TRP A 49 -0.76 3.31 -7.56
C TRP A 49 0.06 3.09 -8.82
N ALA A 50 1.14 3.85 -9.00
CA ALA A 50 2.11 3.57 -10.07
C ALA A 50 2.94 2.32 -9.78
N ALA A 51 3.24 2.08 -8.50
CA ALA A 51 3.87 0.87 -8.01
C ALA A 51 3.46 0.62 -6.55
N VAL A 52 3.62 -0.62 -6.07
CA VAL A 52 3.34 -1.03 -4.70
C VAL A 52 4.52 -1.84 -4.17
N VAL A 53 4.92 -1.58 -2.92
CA VAL A 53 5.84 -2.44 -2.16
C VAL A 53 5.04 -3.03 -1.02
N ASP A 54 4.86 -4.35 -1.01
CA ASP A 54 4.00 -5.03 -0.05
C ASP A 54 4.78 -6.03 0.80
N CYS A 55 4.55 -5.97 2.11
CA CYS A 55 5.03 -6.95 3.09
C CYS A 55 3.87 -7.58 3.90
N VAL A 56 2.62 -7.25 3.57
CA VAL A 56 1.41 -7.63 4.29
C VAL A 56 0.75 -8.85 3.63
N GLY A 57 0.63 -8.89 2.30
CA GLY A 57 -0.15 -9.94 1.64
C GLY A 57 -1.65 -9.78 1.89
N GLY A 58 -2.42 -10.86 1.71
CA GLY A 58 -3.84 -10.85 2.05
C GLY A 58 -4.71 -9.93 1.17
N THR A 59 -5.82 -9.51 1.77
CA THR A 59 -6.75 -8.56 1.17
C THR A 59 -6.12 -7.20 0.88
N THR A 60 -5.10 -6.80 1.64
CA THR A 60 -4.30 -5.60 1.36
C THR A 60 -3.59 -5.71 0.02
N LEU A 61 -2.94 -6.84 -0.26
CA LEU A 61 -2.33 -7.10 -1.55
C LEU A 61 -3.38 -7.18 -2.67
N ALA A 62 -4.51 -7.85 -2.43
CA ALA A 62 -5.59 -7.94 -3.42
C ALA A 62 -6.12 -6.54 -3.81
N TYR A 63 -6.35 -5.68 -2.82
CA TYR A 63 -6.73 -4.29 -3.04
C TYR A 63 -5.67 -3.52 -3.83
N ALA A 64 -4.41 -3.63 -3.40
CA ALA A 64 -3.31 -2.91 -4.03
C ALA A 64 -3.15 -3.30 -5.51
N LEU A 65 -3.21 -4.60 -5.82
CA LEU A 65 -3.17 -5.11 -7.19
C LEU A 65 -4.35 -4.60 -8.03
N SER A 66 -5.57 -4.62 -7.49
CA SER A 66 -6.76 -4.15 -8.21
C SER A 66 -6.74 -2.64 -8.52
N THR A 67 -5.92 -1.86 -7.79
CA THR A 67 -5.83 -0.40 -7.90
C THR A 67 -4.50 0.07 -8.50
N LEU A 68 -3.68 -0.83 -9.05
CA LEU A 68 -2.51 -0.45 -9.84
C LEU A 68 -2.92 0.30 -11.12
N LYS A 69 -2.11 1.29 -11.48
CA LYS A 69 -2.16 1.92 -12.81
C LYS A 69 -1.72 0.91 -13.87
N TYR A 70 -2.18 1.12 -15.10
CA TYR A 70 -1.75 0.30 -16.23
C TYR A 70 -0.21 0.31 -16.36
N GLY A 71 0.39 -0.87 -16.47
CA GLY A 71 1.84 -1.05 -16.49
C GLY A 71 2.53 -0.87 -15.12
N GLY A 72 1.75 -0.70 -14.04
CA GLY A 72 2.27 -0.62 -12.68
C GLY A 72 2.80 -1.97 -12.18
N VAL A 73 3.66 -1.91 -11.16
CA VAL A 73 4.37 -3.09 -10.62
C VAL A 73 4.12 -3.22 -9.12
N ALA A 74 3.88 -4.44 -8.66
CA ALA A 74 3.89 -4.77 -7.24
C ALA A 74 5.11 -5.64 -6.90
N ALA A 75 5.92 -5.19 -5.94
CA ALA A 75 7.02 -5.96 -5.36
C ALA A 75 6.56 -6.53 -4.01
N ILE A 76 6.44 -7.86 -3.92
CA ILE A 76 5.88 -8.55 -2.75
C ILE A 76 7.01 -9.23 -2.00
N SER A 77 7.14 -8.89 -0.71
CA SER A 77 8.23 -9.33 0.16
C SER A 77 7.76 -10.09 1.41
N GLY A 78 6.47 -10.05 1.72
CA GLY A 78 5.95 -10.61 2.97
C GLY A 78 4.46 -10.92 2.95
N LEU A 79 4.03 -11.70 3.95
CA LEU A 79 2.70 -12.28 4.09
C LEU A 79 2.17 -12.04 5.52
N ALA A 80 2.55 -10.91 6.14
CA ALA A 80 2.30 -10.64 7.56
C ALA A 80 0.81 -10.59 7.94
N GLY A 81 -0.06 -10.29 6.98
CA GLY A 81 -1.52 -10.28 7.12
C GLY A 81 -2.15 -11.62 6.75
N SER A 82 -1.79 -12.21 5.61
CA SER A 82 -2.26 -13.54 5.18
C SER A 82 -1.47 -14.07 3.99
N THR A 83 -1.47 -15.40 3.81
CA THR A 83 -0.97 -16.09 2.60
C THR A 83 -2.00 -16.19 1.48
N ASP A 84 -3.27 -16.01 1.80
CA ASP A 84 -4.37 -16.10 0.84
C ASP A 84 -4.59 -14.75 0.15
N LEU A 85 -4.94 -14.77 -1.13
CA LEU A 85 -5.21 -13.59 -1.95
C LEU A 85 -6.69 -13.49 -2.34
#